data_AF-A0A3C0C5V0-F1
#
_entry.id   AF-A0A3C0C5V0-F1
#
_cell.length_a   1.000
_cell.length_b   1.000
_cell.length_c   1.000
_cell.angle_alpha   90.00
_cell.angle_beta   90.00
_cell.angle_gamma   90.00
#
_symmetry.space_group_name_H-M   'P 1'
#
loop_
_entity.id
_entity.type
_entity.pdbx_description
1 polymer ?
#
loop_
_entity_poly.entity_id
_entity_poly.type
_entity_poly.pdbx_seq_one_letter_code
_entity_poly.pdbx_strand_id
1 'polypeptide(L)' 'DEIREWIARGYDTFDELKRELRVGMGPCQGRGCRDIILRELSKATGKPISELDPGTIRPPVKPIKLGLLAEDE' A
#
# COMPACT_ATOMS: atom_id res chain seq x y z
N ASP A 1 1.90 -15.75 0.70
CA ASP A 1 3.11 -16.39 0.14
C ASP A 1 3.83 -15.48 -0.83
N GLU A 2 3.17 -14.98 -1.86
CA GLU A 2 3.74 -14.03 -2.85
C GLU A 2 4.48 -12.82 -2.22
N ILE A 3 3.91 -12.15 -1.21
CA ILE A 3 4.57 -11.02 -0.53
C ILE A 3 5.94 -11.42 0.07
N ARG A 4 6.02 -12.61 0.68
CA ARG A 4 7.27 -13.07 1.31
C ARG A 4 8.33 -13.41 0.27
N GLU A 5 7.92 -13.94 -0.88
CA GLU A 5 8.83 -14.23 -2.00
C GLU A 5 9.46 -12.95 -2.55
N TRP A 6 8.66 -11.89 -2.74
CA TRP A 6 9.17 -10.61 -3.22
C TRP A 6 10.07 -9.92 -2.20
N ILE A 7 9.73 -9.97 -0.92
CA ILE A 7 10.60 -9.49 0.14
C ILE A 7 11.94 -10.25 0.14
N ALA A 8 11.93 -11.57 -0.04
CA ALA A 8 13.16 -12.37 -0.14
C ALA A 8 14.02 -12.03 -1.37
N ARG A 9 13.43 -11.47 -2.43
CA ARG A 9 14.15 -10.95 -3.60
C ARG A 9 14.79 -9.57 -3.36
N GLY A 10 14.60 -8.98 -2.18
CA GLY A 10 15.19 -7.69 -1.78
C GLY A 10 14.26 -6.49 -1.87
N TYR A 11 12.96 -6.69 -2.13
CA TYR A 11 11.97 -5.61 -2.15
C TYR A 11 11.54 -5.33 -0.71
N ASP A 12 12.22 -4.40 -0.04
CA ASP A 12 12.14 -4.20 1.41
C ASP A 12 11.31 -2.96 1.82
N THR A 13 10.67 -2.30 0.86
CA THR A 13 9.75 -1.18 1.11
C THR A 13 8.31 -1.48 0.66
N PHE A 14 7.34 -0.83 1.31
CA PHE A 14 5.93 -0.96 0.92
C PHE A 14 5.67 -0.44 -0.50
N ASP A 15 6.35 0.63 -0.90
CA ASP A 15 6.12 1.29 -2.19
C ASP A 15 6.67 0.47 -3.37
N GLU A 16 7.76 -0.29 -3.15
CA GLU A 16 8.27 -1.30 -4.08
C GLU A 16 7.28 -2.45 -4.27
N LEU A 17 6.81 -3.06 -3.17
CA LEU A 17 5.80 -4.13 -3.24
C LEU A 17 4.51 -3.63 -3.89
N LYS A 18 4.10 -2.39 -3.61
CA LYS A 18 2.95 -1.74 -4.26
C LYS A 18 3.12 -1.59 -5.76
N ARG A 19 4.30 -1.22 -6.26
CA ARG A 19 4.55 -1.06 -7.70
C ARG A 19 4.49 -2.39 -8.44
N GLU A 20 5.05 -3.42 -7.83
CA GLU A 20 5.17 -4.73 -8.46
C GLU A 20 3.90 -5.56 -8.34
N LEU A 21 3.38 -5.70 -7.11
CA LEU A 21 2.23 -6.56 -6.81
C LEU A 21 0.90 -5.82 -6.82
N ARG A 22 0.90 -4.50 -7.03
CA ARG A 22 -0.29 -3.63 -6.96
C ARG A 22 -1.04 -3.69 -5.63
N VAL A 23 -0.37 -4.13 -4.56
CA VAL A 23 -0.93 -4.10 -3.22
C VAL A 23 -1.23 -2.67 -2.78
N GLY A 24 -2.35 -2.50 -2.08
CA GLY A 24 -2.82 -1.18 -1.65
C GLY A 24 -3.50 -0.34 -2.74
N MET A 25 -3.52 -0.78 -4.00
CA MET A 25 -4.15 -0.04 -5.12
C MET A 25 -5.62 -0.39 -5.36
N GLY A 26 -6.20 -1.32 -4.61
CA GLY A 26 -7.61 -1.69 -4.73
C GLY A 26 -8.58 -0.58 -4.29
N PRO A 27 -9.91 -0.78 -4.44
CA PRO A 27 -10.91 0.24 -4.08
C PRO A 27 -10.88 0.63 -2.59
N CYS A 28 -10.35 -0.25 -1.72
CA CYS A 28 -10.13 0.03 -0.31
C CYS A 28 -8.87 0.87 -0.02
N GLN A 29 -8.04 1.16 -1.03
CA GLN A 29 -6.82 1.98 -0.93
C GLN A 29 -5.89 1.55 0.22
N GLY A 30 -5.68 0.24 0.37
CA GLY A 30 -4.75 -0.32 1.36
C GLY A 30 -5.29 -0.44 2.79
N ARG A 31 -6.54 -0.07 3.07
CA ARG A 31 -7.14 -0.17 4.42
C ARG A 31 -7.06 -1.56 5.05
N GLY A 32 -7.14 -2.62 4.24
CA GLY A 32 -7.07 -3.99 4.73
C GLY A 32 -5.65 -4.56 4.74
N CYS A 33 -4.89 -4.35 3.66
CA CYS A 33 -3.62 -5.05 3.47
C CYS A 33 -2.38 -4.29 3.94
N ARG A 34 -2.42 -2.95 4.05
CA ARG A 34 -1.23 -2.14 4.31
C ARG A 34 -0.53 -2.53 5.61
N ASP A 35 -1.28 -2.56 6.71
CA ASP A 35 -0.71 -2.84 8.03
C ASP A 35 -0.25 -4.30 8.15
N ILE A 36 -0.88 -5.22 7.40
CA ILE A 36 -0.46 -6.62 7.30
C ILE A 36 0.90 -6.70 6.60
N ILE A 37 1.06 -5.99 5.48
CA ILE A 37 2.31 -5.99 4.71
C ILE A 37 3.43 -5.32 5.50
N LEU A 38 3.17 -4.20 6.18
CA LEU A 38 4.17 -3.55 7.05
C LEU A 38 4.64 -4.45 8.18
N ARG A 39 3.76 -5.30 8.73
CA ARG A 39 4.17 -6.31 9.72
C ARG A 39 5.08 -7.39 9.12
N GLU A 40 4.82 -7.83 7.89
CA GLU A 40 5.70 -8.79 7.21
C GLU A 40 7.05 -8.17 6.84
N LEU A 41 7.06 -6.91 6.39
CA LEU A 41 8.29 -6.13 6.15
C LEU A 41 9.10 -5.94 7.45
N SER A 42 8.44 -5.62 8.56
CA SER A 42 9.09 -5.47 9.86
C SER A 42 9.75 -6.78 10.31
N LYS A 43 9.06 -7.92 10.15
CA LYS A 43 9.63 -9.25 10.46
C LYS A 43 10.84 -9.58 9.58
N ALA A 44 10.78 -9.24 8.29
CA ALA A 44 11.83 -9.60 7.34
C ALA A 44 13.06 -8.69 7.43
N THR A 45 12.86 -7.40 7.70
CA THR A 45 13.94 -6.39 7.76
C THR A 45 14.51 -6.20 9.16
N GLY A 46 13.80 -6.66 10.20
CA GLY A 46 14.14 -6.42 11.60
C GLY A 46 13.88 -4.98 12.08
N LYS A 47 13.38 -4.10 11.21
CA LYS A 47 13.06 -2.70 11.56
C LYS A 47 11.73 -2.65 12.30
N PRO A 48 11.58 -1.78 13.33
CA PRO A 48 10.29 -1.56 13.96
C PRO A 48 9.30 -0.95 12.95
N ILE A 49 8.01 -1.28 13.08
CA ILE A 49 6.95 -0.80 12.17
C ILE A 49 6.93 0.75 12.07
N SER A 50 7.31 1.45 13.14
CA SER A 50 7.38 2.91 13.18
C SER A 50 8.41 3.52 12.23
N GLU A 51 9.40 2.75 11.79
CA GLU A 51 10.43 3.18 10.83
C GLU A 51 10.07 2.84 9.38
N LEU A 52 9.00 2.08 9.15
CA LEU A 52 8.56 1.68 7.82
C LEU A 52 7.55 2.68 7.27
N ASP A 53 7.80 3.17 6.05
CA ASP A 53 6.88 4.09 5.37
C ASP A 53 5.60 3.34 4.88
N PRO A 54 4.40 3.70 5.36
CA PRO A 54 3.13 3.13 4.90
C PRO A 54 2.70 3.60 3.50
N GLY A 55 3.45 4.51 2.88
CA GLY A 55 3.10 5.19 1.64
C GLY A 55 2.15 6.36 1.84
N THR A 56 2.04 7.21 0.81
CA THR A 56 1.23 8.42 0.87
C THR A 56 -0.27 8.13 0.72
N ILE A 57 -1.07 8.67 1.64
CA ILE A 57 -2.53 8.73 1.51
C ILE A 57 -2.90 9.94 0.65
N ARG A 58 -3.62 9.71 -0.45
CA ARG A 58 -4.04 10.79 -1.37
C ARG A 58 -5.56 10.93 -1.40
N PRO A 59 -6.09 12.15 -1.53
CA PRO A 59 -7.52 12.36 -1.74
C PRO A 59 -7.94 11.92 -3.17
N PRO A 60 -9.20 11.49 -3.35
CA PRO A 60 -10.23 11.27 -2.33
C PRO A 60 -10.03 9.98 -1.54
N VAL A 61 -10.20 10.05 -0.21
CA VAL A 61 -9.96 8.93 0.74
C VAL A 61 -10.97 7.78 0.60
N LYS A 62 -12.11 8.05 -0.05
CA LYS A 62 -13.09 7.07 -0.51
C LYS A 62 -13.36 7.33 -1.99
N PRO A 63 -13.58 6.28 -2.80
CA PRO A 63 -13.97 6.47 -4.20
C PRO A 63 -15.27 7.28 -4.28
N ILE A 64 -15.26 8.32 -5.10
CA ILE A 64 -16.43 9.11 -5.47
C ILE A 64 -16.65 9.01 -6.98
N LYS A 65 -17.91 9.19 -7.42
CA LYS A 65 -18.20 9.23 -8.85
C LYS A 65 -17.59 10.49 -9.45
N LEU A 66 -16.99 10.39 -10.64
CA LEU A 66 -16.38 11.53 -11.33
C LEU A 66 -17.39 12.65 -11.61
N GLY A 67 -18.65 12.32 -11.89
CA GLY A 67 -19.70 13.32 -12.10
C GLY A 67 -19.99 14.20 -10.89
N LEU A 68 -19.55 13.84 -9.67
CA LEU A 68 -19.63 14.73 -8.51
C LEU A 68 -18.59 15.85 -8.53
N LEU A 69 -17.55 15.72 -9.36
CA LEU A 69 -16.48 16.70 -9.53
C LEU A 69 -16.62 17.49 -10.84
N ALA A 70 -17.52 17.07 -11.74
CA ALA A 70 -17.79 17.80 -12.97
C ALA A 70 -18.63 19.04 -12.63
N GLU A 71 -18.28 20.19 -13.22
CA GLU A 71 -19.18 21.35 -13.23
C GLU A 71 -20.35 21.05 -14.17
N ASP A 72 -21.55 21.49 -13.80
CA ASP A 72 -22.70 21.49 -14.70
C ASP A 72 -22.44 22.54 -15.79
N GLU A 73 -22.37 22.13 -17.06
CA GLU A 73 -22.48 23.04 -18.22
C GLU A 73 -23.93 23.52 -18.42
#